data_AF-A0A8S0WSL1-F1
#
_entry.id   AF-A0A8S0WSL1-F1
#
_cell.length_a   1.000
_cell.length_b   1.000
_cell.length_c   1.000
_cell.angle_alpha   90.00
_cell.angle_beta   90.00
_cell.angle_gamma   90.00
#
_symmetry.space_group_name_H-M   'P 1'
#
loop_
_entity.id
_entity.type
_entity.pdbx_description
1 polymer ?
#
loop_
_entity_poly.entity_id
_entity_poly.type
_entity_poly.pdbx_seq_one_letter_code
_entity_poly.pdbx_strand_id
1 'polypeptide(L)'
;MTGNPSISETVATYMTSLRTRKVHARETPTSACAITSDILEQLFDFNHLPENWNIKDYNPRSRLQKENLHQWGGPLARHALSAIYAITFLCLLRSDEVLKIRREYIEFNKNGVTLTLPFRKTHKDGGIQPFPIQALPEEEAHLCPVRALGEWMNASKIMTGYMFRKIVSGDWPSSQDIPMTSEQFLEMFRNNLLDLDIDPYPYGTHSFRRGGCQYLASQRRWTIRQICSWGGWSLEFSNLTIVRYLISWNDNPTERREDLFNPTRPPALKCYHCGRSCHCA
;
A
#
# COMPACT_ATOMS: atom_id res chain seq x y z
N MET A 1 0.07 30.37 19.90
CA MET A 1 -0.86 29.25 20.12
C MET A 1 -0.11 27.95 19.92
N THR A 2 0.36 27.38 21.02
CA THR A 2 1.13 26.12 21.06
C THR A 2 0.20 25.02 21.53
N GLY A 3 -0.22 24.17 20.60
CA GLY A 3 -1.07 23.02 20.89
C GLY A 3 -1.32 22.25 19.60
N ASN A 4 -1.18 20.93 19.64
CA ASN A 4 -1.42 20.09 18.47
C ASN A 4 -2.91 20.18 18.09
N PRO A 5 -3.29 20.75 16.94
CA PRO A 5 -4.70 20.92 16.56
C PRO A 5 -5.44 19.59 16.46
N SER A 6 -4.73 18.47 16.27
CA SER A 6 -5.35 17.14 16.15
C SER A 6 -5.92 16.59 17.45
N ILE A 7 -5.62 17.21 18.61
CA ILE A 7 -6.17 16.84 19.93
C ILE A 7 -7.17 17.88 20.45
N SER A 8 -7.47 18.93 19.68
CA SER A 8 -8.46 19.94 20.07
C SER A 8 -9.88 19.38 19.94
N GLU A 9 -10.61 19.40 21.05
CA GLU A 9 -12.03 19.01 21.08
C GLU A 9 -12.90 19.89 20.18
N THR A 10 -12.61 21.20 20.13
CA THR A 10 -13.27 22.16 19.24
C THR A 10 -13.09 21.77 17.77
N VAL A 11 -11.87 21.42 17.37
CA VAL A 11 -11.56 20.98 16.00
C VAL A 11 -12.22 19.64 15.69
N ALA A 12 -12.19 18.68 16.62
CA ALA A 12 -12.84 17.38 16.45
C ALA A 12 -14.36 17.50 16.26
N THR A 13 -15.00 18.35 17.06
CA THR A 13 -16.45 18.63 16.97
C THR A 13 -16.79 19.30 15.66
N TYR A 14 -16.00 20.30 15.25
CA TYR A 14 -16.16 20.96 13.95
C TYR A 14 -16.06 19.97 12.78
N MET A 15 -15.02 19.12 12.77
CA MET A 15 -14.81 18.12 11.72
C MET A 15 -15.94 17.07 11.67
N THR A 16 -16.51 16.70 12.81
CA THR A 16 -17.68 15.82 12.90
C THR A 16 -18.91 16.50 12.28
N SER A 17 -19.19 17.75 12.66
CA SER A 17 -20.28 18.54 12.10
C SER A 17 -20.16 18.76 10.58
N LEU A 18 -18.93 18.92 10.10
CA LEU A 18 -18.63 19.09 8.68
C LEU A 18 -18.87 17.79 7.92
N ARG A 19 -18.47 16.64 8.48
CA ARG A 19 -18.79 15.32 7.91
C ARG A 19 -20.28 15.09 7.80
N THR A 20 -21.06 15.38 8.85
CA THR A 20 -22.52 15.24 8.82
C THR A 20 -23.14 16.11 7.73
N ARG A 21 -22.68 17.37 7.60
CA ARG A 21 -23.13 18.27 6.52
C ARG A 21 -22.79 17.76 5.13
N LYS A 22 -21.58 17.21 4.93
CA LYS A 22 -21.19 16.58 3.67
C LYS A 22 -22.04 15.38 3.31
N VAL A 23 -22.33 14.49 4.27
CA VAL A 23 -23.24 13.35 4.08
C VAL A 23 -24.64 13.83 3.68
N HIS A 24 -25.18 14.87 4.33
CA HIS A 24 -26.46 15.47 3.93
C HIS A 24 -26.43 16.11 2.54
N ALA A 25 -25.29 16.68 2.13
CA ALA A 25 -25.07 17.23 0.79
C ALA A 25 -24.79 16.14 -0.27
N ARG A 26 -24.84 14.85 0.10
CA ARG A 26 -24.41 13.70 -0.74
C ARG A 26 -22.95 13.80 -1.19
N GLU A 27 -22.13 14.60 -0.50
CA GLU A 27 -20.68 14.60 -0.65
C GLU A 27 -20.13 13.43 0.17
N THR A 28 -19.69 12.37 -0.49
CA THR A 28 -19.01 11.24 0.16
C THR A 28 -17.67 11.70 0.75
N PRO A 29 -17.46 11.62 2.09
CA PRO A 29 -16.18 11.92 2.68
C PRO A 29 -15.10 10.98 2.12
N THR A 30 -14.10 11.53 1.45
CA THR A 30 -12.94 10.79 0.90
C THR A 30 -11.98 10.37 2.02
N SER A 31 -12.44 9.51 2.94
CA SER A 31 -11.52 8.65 3.68
C SER A 31 -11.22 7.45 2.80
N ALA A 32 -9.96 7.33 2.37
CA ALA A 32 -9.50 6.24 1.52
C ALA A 32 -9.89 4.88 2.12
N CYS A 33 -10.69 4.10 1.38
CA CYS A 33 -11.06 2.71 1.67
C CYS A 33 -9.81 1.83 1.73
N ALA A 34 -9.84 0.77 2.54
CA ALA A 34 -8.77 -0.20 2.63
C ALA A 34 -8.62 -0.97 1.30
N ILE A 35 -7.42 -1.01 0.75
CA ILE A 35 -7.10 -2.00 -0.30
C ILE A 35 -6.95 -3.37 0.39
N THR A 36 -7.62 -4.40 -0.08
CA THR A 36 -7.52 -5.73 0.54
C THR A 36 -6.40 -6.55 -0.09
N SER A 37 -5.95 -7.61 0.60
CA SER A 37 -5.04 -8.60 0.02
C SER A 37 -5.60 -9.16 -1.29
N ASP A 38 -6.89 -9.47 -1.31
CA ASP A 38 -7.55 -10.08 -2.48
C ASP A 38 -7.58 -9.14 -3.70
N ILE A 39 -7.73 -7.83 -3.49
CA ILE A 39 -7.62 -6.86 -4.60
C ILE A 39 -6.16 -6.78 -5.08
N LEU A 40 -5.19 -6.80 -4.17
CA LEU A 40 -3.77 -6.82 -4.56
C LEU A 40 -3.40 -8.10 -5.31
N GLU A 41 -4.01 -9.23 -4.98
CA GLU A 41 -3.84 -10.50 -5.69
C GLU A 41 -4.39 -10.41 -7.12
N GLN A 42 -5.63 -9.91 -7.29
CA GLN A 42 -6.19 -9.70 -8.62
C GLN A 42 -5.35 -8.73 -9.48
N LEU A 43 -4.86 -7.65 -8.88
CA LEU A 43 -3.95 -6.71 -9.56
C LEU A 43 -2.62 -7.38 -9.93
N PHE A 44 -2.10 -8.22 -9.05
CA PHE A 44 -0.88 -8.97 -9.29
C PHE A 44 -1.07 -9.93 -10.46
N ASP A 45 -2.09 -10.77 -10.45
CA ASP A 45 -2.39 -11.73 -11.53
C ASP A 45 -2.56 -11.04 -12.88
N PHE A 46 -3.36 -9.96 -12.91
CA PHE A 46 -3.56 -9.18 -14.13
C PHE A 46 -2.28 -8.52 -14.64
N ASN A 47 -1.46 -7.98 -13.73
CA ASN A 47 -0.17 -7.38 -14.09
C ASN A 47 0.82 -8.41 -14.62
N HIS A 48 0.76 -9.66 -14.13
CA HIS A 48 1.66 -10.75 -14.48
C HIS A 48 1.26 -11.48 -15.77
N LEU A 49 0.13 -11.10 -16.40
CA LEU A 49 -0.20 -11.58 -17.74
C LEU A 49 0.96 -11.28 -18.71
N PRO A 50 1.34 -12.21 -19.61
CA PRO A 50 2.51 -12.06 -20.49
C PRO A 50 2.51 -10.76 -21.32
N GLU A 51 1.34 -10.29 -21.73
CA GLU A 51 1.13 -9.05 -22.47
C GLU A 51 1.45 -7.79 -21.67
N ASN A 52 1.30 -7.87 -20.34
CA ASN A 52 1.43 -6.78 -19.37
C ASN A 52 2.78 -6.82 -18.65
N TRP A 53 3.39 -8.00 -18.45
CA TRP A 53 4.61 -8.16 -17.65
C TRP A 53 5.91 -8.20 -18.45
N ASN A 54 5.86 -8.76 -19.66
CA ASN A 54 7.06 -8.91 -20.49
C ASN A 54 7.45 -7.58 -21.12
N ILE A 55 8.68 -7.14 -20.85
CA ILE A 55 9.24 -5.92 -21.40
C ILE A 55 9.33 -6.07 -22.92
N LYS A 56 8.67 -5.16 -23.64
CA LYS A 56 8.71 -5.07 -25.10
C LYS A 56 9.70 -3.99 -25.51
N ASP A 57 10.26 -4.12 -26.71
CA ASP A 57 11.12 -3.09 -27.27
C ASP A 57 10.42 -1.73 -27.31
N TYR A 58 11.17 -0.66 -27.05
CA TYR A 58 10.65 0.69 -27.03
C TYR A 58 9.98 1.02 -28.38
N ASN A 59 8.66 1.17 -28.34
CA ASN A 59 7.88 1.60 -29.49
C ASN A 59 7.13 2.88 -29.11
N PRO A 60 7.60 4.07 -29.55
CA PRO A 60 7.00 5.34 -29.19
C PRO A 60 5.61 5.44 -29.83
N ARG A 61 4.56 5.10 -29.07
CA ARG A 61 3.18 5.25 -29.51
C ARG A 61 2.66 6.63 -29.13
N SER A 62 2.08 7.32 -30.10
CA SER A 62 1.44 8.61 -29.86
C SER A 62 0.15 8.42 -29.08
N ARG A 63 0.01 9.12 -27.94
CA ARG A 63 -1.26 9.22 -27.17
C ARG A 63 -2.41 9.83 -27.97
N LEU A 64 -2.15 10.41 -29.16
CA LEU A 64 -3.17 11.01 -30.03
C LEU A 64 -4.03 9.96 -30.77
N GLN A 65 -3.61 8.70 -30.83
CA GLN A 65 -4.43 7.63 -31.40
C GLN A 65 -5.45 7.15 -30.36
N LYS A 66 -6.76 7.27 -30.69
CA LYS A 66 -7.89 6.88 -29.82
C LYS A 66 -7.78 5.45 -29.27
N GLU A 67 -7.19 4.54 -30.02
CA GLU A 67 -6.98 3.14 -29.63
C GLU A 67 -6.01 2.98 -28.44
N ASN A 68 -5.08 3.93 -28.25
CA ASN A 68 -4.11 3.92 -27.16
C ASN A 68 -4.58 4.71 -25.93
N LEU A 69 -5.78 5.31 -25.96
CA LEU A 69 -6.26 6.20 -24.89
C LEU A 69 -6.45 5.44 -23.56
N HIS A 70 -6.75 4.14 -23.63
CA HIS A 70 -6.90 3.25 -22.47
C HIS A 70 -5.58 2.59 -22.04
N GLN A 71 -4.49 2.74 -22.80
CA GLN A 71 -3.20 2.14 -22.50
C GLN A 71 -2.36 3.09 -21.63
N TRP A 72 -2.64 3.10 -20.33
CA TRP A 72 -2.08 4.05 -19.37
C TRP A 72 -0.68 3.69 -18.84
N GLY A 73 -0.31 2.40 -18.88
CA GLY A 73 0.95 1.88 -18.35
C GLY A 73 1.39 0.61 -19.07
N GLY A 74 2.71 0.44 -19.22
CA GLY A 74 3.30 -0.77 -19.77
C GLY A 74 3.94 -1.64 -18.69
N PRO A 75 4.77 -2.62 -19.09
CA PRO A 75 5.44 -3.53 -18.18
C PRO A 75 6.21 -2.85 -17.05
N LEU A 76 7.09 -1.89 -17.36
CA LEU A 76 7.94 -1.26 -16.35
C LEU A 76 7.11 -0.46 -15.33
N ALA A 77 6.07 0.23 -15.77
CA ALA A 77 5.11 0.85 -14.84
C ALA A 77 4.48 -0.18 -13.90
N ARG A 78 4.06 -1.36 -14.41
CA ARG A 78 3.44 -2.43 -13.60
C ARG A 78 4.43 -3.10 -12.64
N HIS A 79 5.68 -3.31 -13.06
CA HIS A 79 6.76 -3.76 -12.17
C HIS A 79 6.98 -2.78 -11.01
N ALA A 80 7.08 -1.48 -11.33
CA ALA A 80 7.24 -0.43 -10.31
C ALA A 80 6.05 -0.39 -9.33
N LEU A 81 4.82 -0.44 -9.86
CA LEU A 81 3.61 -0.45 -9.04
C LEU A 81 3.53 -1.67 -8.13
N SER A 82 3.86 -2.86 -8.63
CA SER A 82 3.83 -4.10 -7.82
C SER A 82 4.77 -3.99 -6.62
N ALA A 83 5.99 -3.46 -6.82
CA ALA A 83 6.91 -3.18 -5.74
C ALA A 83 6.41 -2.08 -4.77
N ILE A 84 5.84 -0.98 -5.29
CA ILE A 84 5.28 0.08 -4.45
C ILE A 84 4.12 -0.46 -3.60
N TYR A 85 3.22 -1.26 -4.17
CA TYR A 85 2.07 -1.83 -3.47
C TYR A 85 2.51 -2.73 -2.33
N ALA A 86 3.38 -3.71 -2.62
CA ALA A 86 3.87 -4.67 -1.63
C ALA A 86 4.57 -3.95 -0.46
N ILE A 87 5.46 -2.98 -0.75
CA ILE A 87 6.18 -2.22 0.29
C ILE A 87 5.22 -1.35 1.10
N THR A 88 4.33 -0.60 0.43
CA THR A 88 3.40 0.32 1.12
C THR A 88 2.46 -0.46 2.03
N PHE A 89 1.96 -1.61 1.55
CA PHE A 89 1.04 -2.48 2.26
C PHE A 89 1.71 -3.16 3.45
N LEU A 90 2.80 -3.92 3.25
CA LEU A 90 3.41 -4.67 4.36
C LEU A 90 4.19 -3.81 5.34
N CYS A 91 4.91 -2.79 4.90
CA CYS A 91 5.70 -1.93 5.80
C CYS A 91 4.86 -0.81 6.44
N LEU A 92 3.56 -0.76 6.14
CA LEU A 92 2.64 0.28 6.57
C LEU A 92 3.17 1.68 6.25
N LEU A 93 3.84 1.85 5.11
CA LEU A 93 4.41 3.13 4.72
C LEU A 93 3.36 4.01 4.06
N ARG A 94 3.55 5.34 4.07
CA ARG A 94 2.79 6.20 3.16
C ARG A 94 3.38 6.08 1.77
N SER A 95 2.54 6.19 0.73
CA SER A 95 3.02 6.13 -0.66
C SER A 95 4.14 7.14 -0.92
N ASP A 96 4.04 8.37 -0.39
CA ASP A 96 5.08 9.39 -0.55
C ASP A 96 6.40 9.08 0.19
N GLU A 97 6.36 8.24 1.23
CA GLU A 97 7.56 7.71 1.88
C GLU A 97 8.21 6.63 1.00
N VAL A 98 7.41 5.76 0.37
CA VAL A 98 7.90 4.70 -0.53
C VAL A 98 8.53 5.29 -1.80
N LEU A 99 7.89 6.28 -2.42
CA LEU A 99 8.42 6.92 -3.64
C LEU A 99 9.77 7.63 -3.41
N LYS A 100 10.11 7.94 -2.15
CA LYS A 100 11.40 8.54 -1.76
C LYS A 100 12.46 7.52 -1.36
N ILE A 101 12.15 6.22 -1.40
CA ILE A 101 13.14 5.17 -1.15
C ILE A 101 14.23 5.28 -2.21
N ARG A 102 15.48 5.33 -1.74
CA ARG A 102 16.66 5.28 -2.58
C ARG A 102 17.31 3.91 -2.48
N ARG A 103 18.09 3.54 -3.49
CA ARG A 103 18.76 2.25 -3.55
C ARG A 103 19.65 2.03 -2.34
N GLU A 104 20.28 3.07 -1.83
CA GLU A 104 21.21 3.02 -0.70
C GLU A 104 20.52 2.63 0.62
N TYR A 105 19.19 2.66 0.66
CA TYR A 105 18.37 2.33 1.84
C TYR A 105 17.93 0.87 1.87
N ILE A 106 18.30 0.09 0.86
CA ILE A 106 17.90 -1.30 0.68
C ILE A 106 19.14 -2.18 0.82
N GLU A 107 19.13 -3.06 1.81
CA GLU A 107 20.18 -4.06 2.01
C GLU A 107 19.62 -5.45 1.72
N PHE A 108 20.23 -6.17 0.79
CA PHE A 108 19.84 -7.54 0.45
C PHE A 108 20.58 -8.54 1.34
N ASN A 109 19.81 -9.43 1.96
CA ASN A 109 20.30 -10.54 2.77
C ASN A 109 19.96 -11.87 2.06
N LYS A 110 20.51 -12.99 2.54
CA LYS A 110 20.34 -14.31 1.89
C LYS A 110 18.87 -14.66 1.57
N ASN A 111 17.95 -14.34 2.47
CA ASN A 111 16.52 -14.71 2.36
C ASN A 111 15.57 -13.51 2.44
N GLY A 112 16.07 -12.27 2.24
CA GLY A 112 15.23 -11.09 2.47
C GLY A 112 15.91 -9.76 2.21
N VAL A 113 15.23 -8.69 2.62
CA VAL A 113 15.66 -7.31 2.46
C VAL A 113 15.48 -6.57 3.77
N THR A 114 16.47 -5.77 4.14
CA THR A 114 16.34 -4.76 5.18
C THR A 114 16.13 -3.40 4.54
N LEU A 115 14.99 -2.76 4.81
CA LEU A 115 14.68 -1.40 4.35
C LEU A 115 14.87 -0.40 5.49
N THR A 116 15.75 0.58 5.30
CA THR A 116 16.09 1.58 6.34
C THR A 116 15.76 2.99 5.85
N LEU A 117 14.74 3.62 6.44
CA LEU A 117 14.34 4.98 6.07
C LEU A 117 15.08 6.03 6.91
N PRO A 118 15.70 7.05 6.30
CA PRO A 118 16.42 8.08 7.05
C PRO A 118 15.46 9.01 7.83
N PHE A 119 14.24 9.22 7.33
CA PHE A 119 13.25 10.11 7.94
C PHE A 119 11.83 9.55 7.75
N ARG A 120 10.96 9.72 8.75
CA ARG A 120 9.53 9.41 8.68
C ARG A 120 8.74 10.61 9.14
N LYS A 121 7.56 10.84 8.54
CA LYS A 121 6.67 11.93 8.97
C LYS A 121 6.23 11.79 10.44
N THR A 122 6.19 10.56 10.96
CA THR A 122 5.81 10.25 12.35
C THR A 122 6.97 10.29 13.35
N HIS A 123 8.23 10.26 12.89
CA HIS A 123 9.41 10.29 13.75
C HIS A 123 10.45 11.25 13.14
N LYS A 124 10.34 12.53 13.51
CA LYS A 124 11.23 13.59 13.02
C LYS A 124 12.58 13.61 13.74
N ASP A 125 12.70 12.93 14.88
CA ASP A 125 13.85 13.03 15.79
C ASP A 125 14.89 11.92 15.61
N GLY A 126 14.77 11.10 14.55
CA GLY A 126 15.64 9.93 14.34
C GLY A 126 15.26 8.75 15.26
N GLY A 127 15.68 7.54 14.91
CA GLY A 127 15.33 6.30 15.65
C GLY A 127 14.27 5.43 14.98
N ILE A 128 14.10 5.55 13.66
CA ILE A 128 13.26 4.64 12.88
C ILE A 128 13.94 3.27 12.88
N GLN A 129 13.25 2.26 13.43
CA GLN A 129 13.72 0.89 13.31
C GLN A 129 13.66 0.45 11.84
N PRO A 130 14.66 -0.29 11.35
CA PRO A 130 14.64 -0.83 10.00
C PRO A 130 13.51 -1.85 9.83
N PHE A 131 13.09 -2.08 8.60
CA PHE A 131 12.10 -3.10 8.22
C PHE A 131 12.83 -4.35 7.74
N PRO A 132 13.06 -5.36 8.61
CA PRO A 132 13.54 -6.66 8.16
C PRO A 132 12.39 -7.42 7.51
N ILE A 133 12.46 -7.60 6.19
CA ILE A 133 11.42 -8.27 5.40
C ILE A 133 12.02 -9.56 4.85
N GLN A 134 11.40 -10.69 5.17
CA GLN A 134 11.75 -11.98 4.58
C GLN A 134 10.92 -12.21 3.30
N ALA A 135 11.45 -13.03 2.41
CA ALA A 135 10.68 -13.49 1.26
C ALA A 135 9.44 -14.27 1.76
N LEU A 136 8.26 -13.89 1.29
CA LEU A 136 7.03 -14.61 1.61
C LEU A 136 6.92 -15.90 0.78
N PRO A 137 6.09 -16.87 1.23
CA PRO A 137 5.72 -18.03 0.44
C PRO A 137 5.10 -17.67 -0.92
N GLU A 138 5.10 -18.62 -1.86
CA GLU A 138 4.63 -18.39 -3.23
C GLU A 138 3.15 -18.00 -3.27
N GLU A 139 2.37 -18.50 -2.33
CA GLU A 139 0.93 -18.29 -2.25
C GLU A 139 0.57 -16.89 -1.75
N GLU A 140 1.57 -16.14 -1.26
CA GLU A 140 1.44 -14.73 -0.89
C GLU A 140 2.33 -13.86 -1.78
N ALA A 141 2.50 -14.28 -3.04
CA ALA A 141 3.46 -13.65 -3.92
C ALA A 141 3.17 -12.18 -4.20
N HIS A 142 1.89 -11.84 -4.33
CA HIS A 142 1.35 -10.49 -4.53
C HIS A 142 1.69 -9.51 -3.41
N LEU A 143 1.98 -10.02 -2.20
CA LEU A 143 2.37 -9.19 -1.06
C LEU A 143 3.87 -9.11 -0.86
N CYS A 144 4.68 -9.94 -1.55
CA CYS A 144 6.09 -10.13 -1.25
C CYS A 144 6.98 -8.96 -1.74
N PRO A 145 7.50 -8.08 -0.85
CA PRO A 145 8.29 -6.94 -1.28
C PRO A 145 9.66 -7.37 -1.78
N VAL A 146 10.18 -8.50 -1.31
CA VAL A 146 11.48 -9.05 -1.74
C VAL A 146 11.44 -9.45 -3.20
N ARG A 147 10.41 -10.21 -3.62
CA ARG A 147 10.24 -10.62 -5.02
C ARG A 147 9.95 -9.42 -5.90
N ALA A 148 8.97 -8.58 -5.53
CA ALA A 148 8.61 -7.41 -6.32
C ALA A 148 9.76 -6.40 -6.47
N LEU A 149 10.57 -6.16 -5.43
CA LEU A 149 11.78 -5.32 -5.54
C LEU A 149 12.83 -5.95 -6.45
N GLY A 150 13.05 -7.26 -6.34
CA GLY A 150 14.00 -7.97 -7.19
C GLY A 150 13.62 -7.88 -8.67
N GLU A 151 12.35 -8.09 -8.99
CA GLU A 151 11.80 -7.98 -10.34
C GLU A 151 11.90 -6.54 -10.87
N TRP A 152 11.48 -5.55 -10.09
CA TRP A 152 11.61 -4.15 -10.48
C TRP A 152 13.06 -3.72 -10.70
N MET A 153 13.99 -4.13 -9.83
CA MET A 153 15.41 -3.83 -10.01
C MET A 153 15.98 -4.49 -11.27
N ASN A 154 15.60 -5.74 -11.53
CA ASN A 154 16.03 -6.44 -12.73
C ASN A 154 15.45 -5.81 -14.00
N ALA A 155 14.20 -5.34 -13.96
CA ALA A 155 13.53 -4.70 -15.09
C ALA A 155 14.06 -3.29 -15.36
N SER A 156 14.17 -2.46 -14.32
CA SER A 156 14.55 -1.04 -14.43
C SER A 156 16.05 -0.79 -14.57
N LYS A 157 16.89 -1.76 -14.16
CA LYS A 157 18.35 -1.64 -14.09
C LYS A 157 18.84 -0.42 -13.27
N ILE A 158 18.03 0.07 -12.34
CA ILE A 158 18.41 1.18 -11.45
C ILE A 158 19.39 0.67 -10.38
N MET A 159 20.61 1.20 -10.39
CA MET A 159 21.67 0.79 -9.47
C MET A 159 21.99 1.82 -8.38
N THR A 160 21.51 3.06 -8.51
CA THR A 160 21.77 4.17 -7.57
C THR A 160 20.61 5.18 -7.56
N GLY A 161 20.51 5.97 -6.49
CA GLY A 161 19.52 7.03 -6.36
C GLY A 161 18.11 6.51 -6.08
N TYR A 162 17.08 7.27 -6.47
CA TYR A 162 15.69 6.90 -6.25
C TYR A 162 15.34 5.60 -6.96
N MET A 163 14.72 4.68 -6.21
CA MET A 163 14.25 3.39 -6.73
C MET A 163 13.02 3.54 -7.61
N PHE A 164 12.11 4.44 -7.22
CA PHE A 164 10.85 4.68 -7.93
C PHE A 164 10.91 6.03 -8.63
N ARG A 165 11.60 6.06 -9.78
CA ARG A 165 11.73 7.26 -10.60
C ARG A 165 10.44 7.54 -11.36
N LYS A 166 10.24 8.80 -11.78
CA LYS A 166 9.13 9.19 -12.65
C LYS A 166 9.10 8.31 -13.90
N ILE A 167 7.96 7.70 -14.22
CA ILE A 167 7.79 6.97 -15.49
C ILE A 167 7.50 8.01 -16.58
N VAL A 168 8.27 7.97 -17.67
CA VAL A 168 8.14 8.89 -18.80
C VAL A 168 7.44 8.23 -19.99
N SER A 169 7.30 8.98 -21.08
CA SER A 169 6.69 8.44 -22.30
C SER A 169 7.44 7.19 -22.79
N GLY A 170 6.66 6.18 -23.21
CA GLY A 170 7.19 4.89 -23.62
C GLY A 170 7.55 3.94 -22.48
N ASP A 171 7.00 4.18 -21.28
CA ASP A 171 7.03 3.26 -20.13
C ASP A 171 8.39 3.15 -19.41
N TRP A 172 9.35 4.00 -19.72
CA TRP A 172 10.66 3.93 -19.06
C TRP A 172 10.74 4.79 -17.78
N PRO A 173 11.48 4.35 -16.75
CA PRO A 173 11.88 5.24 -15.67
C PRO A 173 12.78 6.36 -16.21
N SER A 174 12.60 7.57 -15.69
CA SER A 174 13.43 8.73 -16.02
C SER A 174 14.91 8.45 -15.77
N SER A 175 15.76 8.89 -16.70
CA SER A 175 17.22 8.84 -16.54
C SER A 175 17.70 9.78 -15.42
N GLN A 176 16.94 10.84 -15.14
CA GLN A 176 17.22 11.78 -14.05
C GLN A 176 16.87 11.15 -12.69
N ASP A 177 17.66 11.48 -11.66
CA ASP A 177 17.44 11.03 -10.28
C ASP A 177 16.28 11.80 -9.61
N ILE A 178 15.07 11.66 -10.17
CA ILE A 178 13.86 12.34 -9.72
C ILE A 178 12.81 11.30 -9.36
N PRO A 179 12.25 11.32 -8.14
CA PRO A 179 11.24 10.36 -7.73
C PRO A 179 9.93 10.58 -8.50
N MET A 180 9.17 9.52 -8.68
CA MET A 180 7.78 9.58 -9.14
C MET A 180 6.97 10.45 -8.16
N THR A 181 6.08 11.29 -8.71
CA THR A 181 5.22 12.13 -7.88
C THR A 181 4.02 11.34 -7.35
N SER A 182 3.42 11.81 -6.25
CA SER A 182 2.24 11.14 -5.68
C SER A 182 1.05 11.19 -6.64
N GLU A 183 0.96 12.24 -7.45
CA GLU A 183 -0.06 12.41 -8.48
C GLU A 183 0.09 11.37 -9.59
N GLN A 184 1.30 11.18 -10.12
CA GLN A 184 1.56 10.15 -11.14
C GLN A 184 1.28 8.75 -10.58
N PHE A 185 1.72 8.46 -9.36
CA PHE A 185 1.42 7.20 -8.70
C PHE A 185 -0.09 6.97 -8.57
N LEU A 186 -0.84 7.98 -8.11
CA LEU A 186 -2.29 7.88 -7.93
C LEU A 186 -3.01 7.68 -9.27
N GLU A 187 -2.62 8.41 -10.31
CA GLU A 187 -3.19 8.25 -11.65
C GLU A 187 -2.99 6.81 -12.15
N MET A 188 -1.75 6.33 -12.11
CA MET A 188 -1.39 4.96 -12.48
C MET A 188 -2.14 3.91 -11.66
N PHE A 189 -2.20 4.07 -10.34
CA PHE A 189 -2.92 3.15 -9.46
C PHE A 189 -4.42 3.09 -9.78
N ARG A 190 -5.07 4.25 -10.00
CA ARG A 190 -6.49 4.29 -10.32
C ARG A 190 -6.79 3.64 -11.66
N ASN A 191 -5.93 3.87 -12.65
CA ASN A 191 -6.08 3.21 -13.94
C ASN A 191 -5.86 1.69 -13.83
N ASN A 192 -4.96 1.24 -12.96
CA ASN A 192 -4.78 -0.18 -12.70
C ASN A 192 -6.00 -0.83 -12.05
N LEU A 193 -6.71 -0.11 -11.18
CA LEU A 193 -8.00 -0.56 -10.64
C LEU A 193 -9.08 -0.64 -11.74
N LEU A 194 -9.10 0.33 -12.66
CA LEU A 194 -10.04 0.33 -13.79
C LEU A 194 -9.80 -0.82 -14.76
N ASP A 195 -8.55 -1.30 -14.90
CA ASP A 195 -8.26 -2.50 -15.69
C ASP A 195 -8.98 -3.76 -15.15
N LEU A 196 -9.38 -3.75 -13.87
CA LEU A 196 -10.15 -4.80 -13.20
C LEU A 196 -11.63 -4.44 -12.99
N ASP A 197 -12.12 -3.37 -13.62
CA ASP A 197 -13.46 -2.82 -13.41
C ASP A 197 -13.78 -2.47 -11.94
N ILE A 198 -12.75 -2.15 -11.14
CA ILE A 198 -12.89 -1.70 -9.75
C ILE A 198 -13.00 -0.18 -9.73
N ASP A 199 -14.03 0.37 -9.07
CA ASP A 199 -14.18 1.82 -8.89
C ASP A 199 -12.97 2.41 -8.13
N PRO A 200 -12.18 3.32 -8.75
CA PRO A 200 -11.01 3.91 -8.12
C PRO A 200 -11.35 5.02 -7.12
N TYR A 201 -12.57 5.57 -7.14
CA TYR A 201 -12.97 6.72 -6.33
C TYR A 201 -12.73 6.57 -4.82
N PRO A 202 -13.08 5.43 -4.17
CA PRO A 202 -12.84 5.24 -2.75
C PRO A 202 -11.36 5.03 -2.40
N TYR A 203 -10.46 4.83 -3.37
CA TYR A 203 -9.05 4.50 -3.11
C TYR A 203 -8.11 5.70 -3.29
N GLY A 204 -7.08 5.76 -2.45
CA GLY A 204 -6.08 6.82 -2.46
C GLY A 204 -4.78 6.45 -1.76
N THR A 205 -3.93 7.44 -1.48
CA THR A 205 -2.56 7.23 -0.94
C THR A 205 -2.53 6.51 0.41
N HIS A 206 -3.61 6.58 1.18
CA HIS A 206 -3.73 5.93 2.49
C HIS A 206 -4.36 4.54 2.43
N SER A 207 -4.90 4.11 1.27
CA SER A 207 -5.58 2.81 1.12
C SER A 207 -4.68 1.63 1.43
N PHE A 208 -3.43 1.66 0.97
CA PHE A 208 -2.42 0.62 1.23
C PHE A 208 -2.05 0.53 2.70
N ARG A 209 -1.76 1.66 3.34
CA ARG A 209 -1.41 1.70 4.77
C ARG A 209 -2.55 1.22 5.65
N ARG A 210 -3.80 1.52 5.25
CA ARG A 210 -5.03 1.02 5.91
C ARG A 210 -5.20 -0.48 5.71
N GLY A 211 -5.16 -0.93 4.46
CA GLY A 211 -5.27 -2.33 4.08
C GLY A 211 -4.25 -3.22 4.78
N GLY A 212 -2.98 -2.81 4.75
CA GLY A 212 -1.90 -3.52 5.43
C GLY A 212 -2.12 -3.59 6.94
N CYS A 213 -2.62 -2.52 7.56
CA CYS A 213 -2.91 -2.51 9.00
C CYS A 213 -4.01 -3.52 9.36
N GLN A 214 -5.08 -3.57 8.58
CA GLN A 214 -6.17 -4.53 8.76
C GLN A 214 -5.76 -5.96 8.46
N TYR A 215 -4.94 -6.18 7.43
CA TYR A 215 -4.35 -7.48 7.09
C TYR A 215 -3.49 -8.00 8.23
N LEU A 216 -2.57 -7.19 8.77
CA LEU A 216 -1.73 -7.58 9.90
C LEU A 216 -2.56 -7.88 11.15
N ALA A 217 -3.63 -7.11 11.40
CA ALA A 217 -4.49 -7.32 12.57
C ALA A 217 -5.39 -8.56 12.44
N SER A 218 -5.99 -8.78 11.27
CA SER A 218 -7.08 -9.76 11.11
C SER A 218 -6.58 -11.09 10.53
N GLN A 219 -5.72 -11.03 9.52
CA GLN A 219 -5.18 -12.23 8.85
C GLN A 219 -3.93 -12.73 9.56
N ARG A 220 -2.96 -11.84 9.82
CA ARG A 220 -1.74 -12.18 10.58
C ARG A 220 -1.95 -12.23 12.10
N ARG A 221 -3.09 -11.73 12.60
CA ARG A 221 -3.42 -11.72 14.04
C ARG A 221 -2.34 -11.06 14.91
N TRP A 222 -1.62 -10.09 14.36
CA TRP A 222 -0.66 -9.31 15.12
C TRP A 222 -1.39 -8.50 16.18
N THR A 223 -0.83 -8.44 17.38
CA THR A 223 -1.33 -7.55 18.42
C THR A 223 -1.18 -6.10 17.97
N ILE A 224 -2.07 -5.22 18.45
CA ILE A 224 -1.98 -3.77 18.23
C ILE A 224 -0.58 -3.24 18.58
N ARG A 225 0.05 -3.77 19.63
CA ARG A 225 1.41 -3.41 20.04
C ARG A 225 2.46 -3.74 18.97
N GLN A 226 2.42 -4.93 18.38
CA GLN A 226 3.32 -5.33 17.29
C GLN A 226 3.12 -4.43 16.06
N ILE A 227 1.86 -4.18 15.71
CA ILE A 227 1.51 -3.32 14.57
C ILE A 227 1.99 -1.88 14.80
N CYS A 228 1.82 -1.32 16.00
CA CYS A 228 2.33 0.01 16.32
C CYS A 228 3.86 0.08 16.25
N SER A 229 4.54 -0.92 16.81
CA SER A 229 6.00 -1.02 16.75
C SER A 229 6.51 -1.07 15.30
N TRP A 230 5.86 -1.86 14.45
CA TRP A 230 6.20 -1.99 13.04
C TRP A 230 5.86 -0.72 12.24
N GLY A 231 4.63 -0.21 12.38
CA GLY A 231 4.13 0.96 11.66
C GLY A 231 4.71 2.30 12.10
N GLY A 232 5.51 2.34 13.17
CA GLY A 232 6.02 3.58 13.77
C GLY A 232 4.87 4.47 14.28
N TRP A 233 3.93 3.85 14.98
CA TRP A 233 2.84 4.53 15.67
C TRP A 233 3.10 4.54 17.18
N SER A 234 2.59 5.58 17.86
CA SER A 234 2.71 5.67 19.31
C SER A 234 1.99 4.51 20.00
N LEU A 235 2.59 4.02 21.08
CA LEU A 235 1.97 3.05 21.98
C LEU A 235 1.09 3.73 23.04
N GLU A 236 1.14 5.05 23.14
CA GLU A 236 0.30 5.81 24.06
C GLU A 236 -1.16 5.77 23.60
N PHE A 237 -2.05 5.37 24.51
CA PHE A 237 -3.47 5.21 24.22
C PHE A 237 -4.17 6.51 23.79
N SER A 238 -3.63 7.66 24.20
CA SER A 238 -4.08 8.99 23.76
C SER A 238 -3.91 9.22 22.25
N ASN A 239 -3.07 8.43 21.58
CA ASN A 239 -2.82 8.51 20.16
C ASN A 239 -3.59 7.43 19.38
N LEU A 240 -4.85 7.73 19.07
CA LEU A 240 -5.76 6.85 18.33
C LEU A 240 -5.50 6.79 16.81
N THR A 241 -4.27 7.10 16.35
CA THR A 241 -3.95 7.08 14.91
C THR A 241 -4.14 5.68 14.31
N ILE A 242 -3.74 4.62 15.02
CA ILE A 242 -3.91 3.25 14.53
C ILE A 242 -5.40 2.88 14.39
N VAL A 243 -6.27 3.33 15.30
CA VAL A 243 -7.71 3.04 15.24
C VAL A 243 -8.32 3.58 13.94
N ARG A 244 -7.85 4.74 13.47
CA ARG A 244 -8.27 5.30 12.19
C ARG A 244 -7.90 4.44 11.00
N TYR A 245 -6.89 3.57 11.10
CA TYR A 245 -6.49 2.62 10.05
C TYR A 245 -7.10 1.22 10.25
N LEU A 246 -7.51 0.87 11.47
CA LEU A 246 -8.22 -0.39 11.74
C LEU A 246 -9.70 -0.31 11.39
N ILE A 247 -10.35 0.82 11.65
CA ILE A 247 -11.80 0.98 11.51
C ILE A 247 -12.10 2.17 10.59
N SER A 248 -12.86 1.94 9.51
CA SER A 248 -13.50 2.97 8.69
C SER A 248 -14.95 2.59 8.43
N TRP A 249 -15.77 3.61 8.21
CA TRP A 249 -17.13 3.44 7.72
C TRP A 249 -17.18 3.02 6.24
N ASN A 250 -16.12 3.30 5.48
CA ASN A 250 -15.96 2.91 4.07
C ASN A 250 -15.41 1.51 3.86
N ASP A 251 -14.92 0.86 4.92
CA ASP A 251 -14.32 -0.46 4.79
C ASP A 251 -15.44 -1.50 4.81
N ASN A 252 -15.40 -2.43 3.87
CA ASN A 252 -16.37 -3.52 3.85
C ASN A 252 -16.15 -4.42 5.09
N PRO A 253 -17.20 -4.73 5.87
CA PRO A 253 -17.06 -5.64 6.98
C PRO A 253 -16.63 -7.01 6.46
N THR A 254 -15.55 -7.55 7.02
CA THR A 254 -15.04 -8.89 6.67
C THR A 254 -15.93 -10.01 7.20
N GLU A 255 -16.81 -9.71 8.15
CA GLU A 255 -17.70 -10.68 8.80
C GLU A 255 -19.12 -10.15 8.89
N ARG A 256 -20.10 -11.05 8.71
CA ARG A 256 -21.50 -10.73 8.93
C ARG A 256 -21.77 -10.61 10.43
N ARG A 257 -22.60 -9.64 10.81
CA ARG A 257 -22.91 -9.36 12.22
C ARG A 257 -23.53 -10.55 12.94
N GLU A 258 -24.35 -11.34 12.25
CA GLU A 258 -24.99 -12.56 12.74
C GLU A 258 -24.00 -13.68 13.11
N ASP A 259 -22.81 -13.68 12.50
CA ASP A 259 -21.80 -14.72 12.68
C ASP A 259 -20.89 -14.47 13.91
N LEU A 260 -20.99 -13.31 14.56
CA LEU A 260 -20.09 -12.92 15.67
C LEU A 260 -20.28 -13.77 16.94
N PHE A 261 -21.50 -14.24 17.18
CA PHE A 261 -21.85 -15.09 18.33
C PHE A 261 -22.28 -16.50 17.91
N ASN A 262 -22.08 -16.87 16.65
CA ASN A 262 -22.48 -18.18 16.15
C ASN A 262 -21.51 -19.26 16.68
N PRO A 263 -21.92 -20.12 17.63
CA PRO A 263 -21.02 -21.10 18.24
C PRO A 263 -20.69 -22.26 17.31
N THR A 264 -21.48 -22.47 16.24
CA THR A 264 -21.24 -23.50 15.23
C THR A 264 -20.37 -22.98 14.08
N ARG A 265 -19.89 -21.74 14.16
CA ARG A 265 -19.04 -21.14 13.14
C ARG A 265 -17.70 -21.88 13.10
N PRO A 266 -17.22 -22.31 11.92
CA PRO A 266 -15.89 -22.87 11.82
C PRO A 266 -14.86 -21.80 12.22
N PRO A 267 -13.80 -22.14 12.99
CA PRO A 267 -12.77 -21.18 13.37
C PRO A 267 -12.16 -20.54 12.12
N ALA A 268 -11.96 -19.22 12.16
CA ALA A 268 -11.34 -18.45 11.08
C ALA A 268 -10.04 -19.14 10.61
N LEU A 269 -9.85 -19.16 9.28
CA LEU A 269 -8.78 -19.86 8.54
C LEU A 269 -7.53 -20.11 9.38
N LYS A 270 -7.16 -21.39 9.46
CA LYS A 270 -5.91 -21.85 10.06
C LYS A 270 -4.74 -21.06 9.45
N CYS A 271 -3.72 -20.76 10.24
CA CYS A 271 -2.50 -20.11 9.73
C CYS A 271 -2.01 -20.85 8.48
N TYR A 272 -1.77 -20.13 7.40
CA TYR A 272 -1.37 -20.70 6.10
C TYR A 272 -0.06 -21.49 6.20
N HIS A 273 0.85 -21.03 7.06
CA HIS A 273 2.15 -21.68 7.29
C HIS A 273 2.06 -22.94 8.17
N CYS A 274 1.24 -22.93 9.23
CA CYS A 274 1.29 -23.98 10.28
C CYS A 274 0.02 -24.85 10.35
N GLY A 275 -1.06 -24.48 9.66
CA GLY A 275 -2.34 -25.20 9.70
C GLY A 275 -3.03 -25.20 11.07
N ARG A 276 -2.63 -24.33 12.01
CA ARG A 276 -3.15 -24.22 13.38
C ARG A 276 -3.53 -22.78 13.73
N SER A 277 -4.23 -22.58 14.85
CA SER A 277 -4.33 -21.26 15.49
C SER A 277 -3.01 -20.94 16.19
N CYS A 278 -2.04 -20.42 15.45
CA CYS A 278 -0.68 -20.13 15.94
C CYS A 278 -0.30 -18.67 15.68
N HIS A 279 0.79 -18.19 16.32
CA HIS A 279 1.38 -16.87 16.05
C HIS A 279 2.09 -16.76 14.70
N CYS A 280 2.23 -17.87 13.96
CA CYS A 280 2.79 -17.87 12.61
C CYS A 280 1.78 -17.36 11.57
N ALA A 281 0.54 -17.07 11.98
CA ALA A 281 -0.46 -16.45 11.12
C ALA A 281 0.09 -15.13 10.60
#